data_AF-A0A1H4FVR4-F1
#
_entry.id   AF-A0A1H4FVR4-F1
#
_cell.length_a   1.000
_cell.length_b   1.000
_cell.length_c   1.000
_cell.angle_alpha   90.00
_cell.angle_beta   90.00
_cell.angle_gamma   90.00
#
_symmetry.space_group_name_H-M   'P 1'
#
loop_
_entity.id
_entity.type
_entity.pdbx_description
1 polymer ?
#
loop_
_entity_poly.entity_id
_entity_poly.type
_entity_poly.pdbx_seq_one_letter_code
_entity_poly.pdbx_strand_id
1 'polypeptide(L)'
;MKPVNSKQKDKGIELIRALSALTIVIYHFGCHSSANLQHLVSYKNGSWGELAVNLFFMISGAVLYMSNCNIASYKQFFIKRAKAIYPMYWLVSGLIIILKIYSEGKIFYGPGPQLLTVPMAIAGLSGYFQYLIPGYELCGDWFLGAIILIYLLYPMVAGMMKWKPKALLTIVTALFLWVSFFDIFLIEPQRNLITCLFSFVIGMFMISNKSLLNNNFFLIVSGVFTTLQFFVHINFNSNVVTHFFAIFTFVIIYRLGNWVTSDSVIDKGITFIAGISYPMFLLQHAAIIQVTRRYNPTDIKNSMIILLALMFVIIIGAWIVRRISQLILALFVK
;
A
#
# COMPACT_ATOMS: atom_id res chain seq x y z
N MET A 1 7.81 3.98 -29.89
CA MET A 1 6.80 3.57 -28.89
C MET A 1 5.68 4.59 -28.87
N LYS A 2 4.46 4.23 -29.30
CA LYS A 2 3.30 5.13 -29.24
C LYS A 2 2.93 5.37 -27.77
N PRO A 3 2.67 6.62 -27.34
CA PRO A 3 2.21 6.89 -25.99
C PRO A 3 0.87 6.18 -25.77
N VAL A 4 0.79 5.42 -24.68
CA VAL A 4 -0.45 4.76 -24.24
C VAL A 4 -1.48 5.85 -23.97
N ASN A 5 -2.63 5.76 -24.63
CA ASN A 5 -3.72 6.72 -24.53
C ASN A 5 -4.21 6.80 -23.07
N SER A 6 -4.11 7.98 -22.46
CA SER A 6 -4.20 8.22 -21.01
C SER A 6 -5.61 8.20 -20.40
N LYS A 7 -6.57 7.48 -20.98
CA LYS A 7 -7.97 7.47 -20.49
C LYS A 7 -8.55 6.12 -20.09
N GLN A 8 -7.95 4.99 -20.46
CA GLN A 8 -8.43 3.68 -20.01
C GLN A 8 -7.55 3.18 -18.87
N LYS A 9 -8.15 3.04 -17.68
CA LYS A 9 -7.46 2.47 -16.54
C LYS A 9 -7.18 0.99 -16.80
N ASP A 10 -5.99 0.52 -16.44
CA ASP A 10 -5.61 -0.87 -16.62
C ASP A 10 -6.37 -1.74 -15.60
N LYS A 11 -7.27 -2.58 -16.10
CA LYS A 11 -8.22 -3.39 -15.33
C LYS A 11 -7.53 -4.35 -14.35
N GLY A 12 -6.44 -4.97 -14.78
CA GLY A 12 -5.60 -5.79 -13.93
C GLY A 12 -5.06 -5.00 -12.74
N ILE A 13 -4.54 -3.79 -12.98
CA ILE A 13 -4.03 -2.92 -11.92
C ILE A 13 -5.13 -2.46 -10.97
N GLU A 14 -6.34 -2.15 -11.46
CA GLU A 14 -7.46 -1.79 -10.59
C GLU A 14 -7.90 -2.95 -9.69
N LEU A 15 -7.94 -4.18 -10.21
CA LEU A 15 -8.26 -5.35 -9.40
C LEU A 15 -7.23 -5.57 -8.29
N ILE A 16 -5.92 -5.53 -8.61
CA ILE A 16 -4.88 -5.67 -7.59
C ILE A 16 -5.06 -4.59 -6.52
N ARG A 17 -5.32 -3.34 -6.92
CA ARG A 17 -5.47 -2.22 -5.97
C ARG A 17 -6.66 -2.43 -5.04
N ALA A 18 -7.80 -2.86 -5.60
CA ALA A 18 -8.99 -3.13 -4.83
C ALA A 18 -8.78 -4.27 -3.84
N LEU A 19 -8.20 -5.39 -4.29
CA LEU A 19 -7.92 -6.54 -3.44
C LEU A 19 -6.92 -6.22 -2.35
N SER A 20 -5.80 -5.53 -2.64
CA SER A 20 -4.84 -5.11 -1.62
C SER A 20 -5.49 -4.23 -0.53
N ALA A 21 -6.41 -3.34 -0.91
CA ALA A 21 -7.13 -2.48 0.04
C ALA A 21 -8.12 -3.23 0.92
N LEU A 22 -8.74 -4.29 0.42
CA LEU A 22 -9.62 -5.14 1.22
C LEU A 22 -8.80 -6.05 2.12
N THR A 23 -7.73 -6.66 1.59
CA THR A 23 -6.84 -7.54 2.35
C THR A 23 -6.20 -6.83 3.53
N ILE A 24 -5.76 -5.57 3.39
CA ILE A 24 -5.15 -4.84 4.51
C ILE A 24 -6.15 -4.60 5.65
N VAL A 25 -7.41 -4.24 5.32
CA VAL A 25 -8.48 -4.05 6.32
C VAL A 25 -8.78 -5.37 7.05
N ILE A 26 -8.90 -6.47 6.31
CA ILE A 26 -9.15 -7.80 6.87
C ILE A 26 -8.00 -8.24 7.76
N TYR A 27 -6.75 -8.05 7.31
CA TYR A 27 -5.55 -8.38 8.06
C TYR A 27 -5.48 -7.65 9.39
N HIS A 28 -5.60 -6.32 9.40
CA HIS A 28 -5.52 -5.56 10.64
C HIS A 28 -6.69 -5.85 11.57
N PHE A 29 -7.89 -6.13 11.05
CA PHE A 29 -9.00 -6.57 11.89
C PHE A 29 -8.65 -7.88 12.59
N GLY A 30 -8.12 -8.87 11.85
CA GLY A 30 -7.63 -10.13 12.42
C GLY A 30 -6.59 -9.92 13.52
N CYS A 31 -5.66 -8.98 13.34
CA CYS A 31 -4.63 -8.67 14.34
C CYS A 31 -5.16 -8.06 15.65
N HIS A 32 -6.31 -7.38 15.61
CA HIS A 32 -6.87 -6.68 16.78
C HIS A 32 -8.11 -7.38 17.35
N SER A 33 -8.61 -8.43 16.70
CA SER A 33 -9.73 -9.22 17.19
C SER A 33 -9.28 -10.13 18.33
N SER A 34 -10.14 -10.32 19.33
CA SER A 34 -9.96 -11.32 20.39
C SER A 34 -10.40 -12.73 19.97
N ALA A 35 -11.04 -12.88 18.81
CA ALA A 35 -11.37 -14.19 18.26
C ALA A 35 -10.15 -14.83 17.58
N ASN A 36 -10.15 -16.17 17.52
CA ASN A 36 -9.09 -16.91 16.82
C ASN A 36 -9.26 -16.79 15.29
N LEU A 37 -8.73 -15.70 14.73
CA LEU A 37 -8.79 -15.37 13.31
C LEU A 37 -7.42 -15.45 12.62
N GLN A 38 -6.55 -16.37 13.07
CA GLN A 38 -5.17 -16.50 12.56
C GLN A 38 -5.09 -16.65 11.03
N HIS A 39 -6.10 -17.29 10.43
CA HIS A 39 -6.22 -17.46 8.97
C HIS A 39 -6.42 -16.15 8.19
N LEU A 40 -6.91 -15.08 8.84
CA LEU A 40 -7.02 -13.73 8.28
C LEU A 40 -5.71 -12.93 8.45
N VAL A 41 -4.83 -13.35 9.36
CA VAL A 41 -3.58 -12.66 9.69
C VAL A 41 -2.40 -13.24 8.89
N SER A 42 -2.29 -14.56 8.87
CA SER A 42 -1.12 -15.26 8.34
C SER A 42 -1.48 -16.46 7.47
N TYR A 43 -0.54 -16.80 6.59
CA TYR A 43 -0.45 -18.09 5.91
C TYR A 43 0.89 -18.75 6.29
N LYS A 44 1.15 -19.95 5.76
CA LYS A 44 2.27 -20.80 6.21
C LYS A 44 3.66 -20.16 6.12
N ASN A 45 3.85 -19.17 5.25
CA ASN A 45 5.16 -18.56 4.97
C ASN A 45 5.21 -17.04 5.19
N GLY A 46 4.17 -16.43 5.78
CA GLY A 46 4.15 -14.98 5.99
C GLY A 46 2.78 -14.43 6.36
N SER A 47 2.65 -13.09 6.33
CA SER A 47 1.40 -12.39 6.69
C SER A 47 0.66 -11.84 5.47
N TRP A 48 -0.67 -11.77 5.55
CA TRP A 48 -1.49 -11.15 4.51
C TRP A 48 -1.24 -9.64 4.40
N GLY A 49 -0.86 -9.00 5.51
CA GLY A 49 -0.46 -7.60 5.56
C GLY A 49 0.77 -7.31 4.70
N GLU A 50 1.84 -8.09 4.84
CA GLU A 50 3.05 -7.95 4.02
C GLU A 50 2.75 -8.14 2.52
N LEU A 51 1.97 -9.17 2.18
CA LEU A 51 1.56 -9.41 0.78
C LEU A 51 0.83 -8.17 0.22
N ALA A 52 -0.16 -7.66 0.96
CA ALA A 52 -0.96 -6.51 0.52
C ALA A 52 -0.09 -5.25 0.35
N VAL A 53 0.82 -4.98 1.29
CA VAL A 53 1.73 -3.82 1.22
C VAL A 53 2.73 -3.93 0.07
N ASN A 54 3.30 -5.11 -0.17
CA ASN A 54 4.19 -5.33 -1.32
C ASN A 54 3.46 -5.12 -2.64
N LEU A 55 2.23 -5.63 -2.78
CA LEU A 55 1.37 -5.37 -3.92
C LEU A 55 1.06 -3.86 -4.08
N PHE A 56 0.83 -3.14 -2.98
CA PHE A 56 0.64 -1.68 -3.01
C PHE A 56 1.87 -0.93 -3.54
N PHE A 57 3.08 -1.31 -3.13
CA PHE A 57 4.31 -0.72 -3.69
C PHE A 57 4.45 -1.04 -5.18
N MET A 58 4.22 -2.29 -5.58
CA MET A 58 4.26 -2.70 -7.00
C MET A 58 3.25 -1.90 -7.84
N ILE A 59 2.01 -1.77 -7.40
CA ILE A 59 0.98 -0.97 -8.09
C ILE A 59 1.39 0.50 -8.16
N SER A 60 1.93 1.05 -7.06
CA SER A 60 2.37 2.45 -7.00
C SER A 60 3.46 2.72 -8.05
N GLY A 61 4.42 1.80 -8.18
CA GLY A 61 5.44 1.86 -9.22
C GLY A 61 4.88 1.71 -10.63
N ALA A 62 4.05 0.69 -10.85
CA ALA A 62 3.44 0.44 -12.15
C ALA A 62 2.66 1.66 -12.66
N VAL A 63 1.76 2.20 -11.82
CA VAL A 63 0.87 3.31 -12.21
C VAL A 63 1.65 4.59 -12.41
N LEU A 64 2.63 4.87 -11.54
CA LEU A 64 3.44 6.07 -11.68
C LEU A 64 4.30 6.02 -12.95
N TYR A 65 4.84 4.85 -13.29
CA TYR A 65 5.57 4.69 -14.55
C TYR A 65 4.66 4.81 -15.78
N MET A 66 3.45 4.27 -15.74
CA MET A 66 2.49 4.44 -16.84
C MET A 66 2.17 5.92 -17.13
N SER A 67 2.01 6.75 -16.10
CA SER A 67 1.64 8.16 -16.27
C SER A 67 2.83 9.12 -16.34
N ASN A 68 4.00 8.71 -15.85
CA ASN A 68 5.17 9.57 -15.67
C ASN A 68 6.49 8.87 -16.01
N CYS A 69 6.51 8.02 -17.05
CA CYS A 69 7.75 7.43 -17.58
C CYS A 69 8.73 8.50 -18.09
N ASN A 70 8.22 9.67 -18.50
CA ASN A 70 9.00 10.86 -18.79
C ASN A 70 8.46 12.02 -17.96
N ILE A 71 9.33 12.64 -17.15
CA ILE A 71 8.95 13.79 -16.32
C ILE A 71 9.34 15.06 -17.06
N ALA A 72 8.35 15.76 -17.61
CA ALA A 72 8.59 17.03 -18.31
C ALA A 72 8.95 18.18 -17.35
N SER A 73 8.43 18.15 -16.12
CA SER A 73 8.71 19.15 -15.09
C SER A 73 8.69 18.52 -13.70
N TYR A 74 9.83 18.58 -12.99
CA TYR A 74 9.94 18.07 -11.63
C TYR A 74 9.00 18.80 -10.67
N LYS A 75 8.89 20.13 -10.79
CA LYS A 75 7.96 20.93 -9.98
C LYS A 75 6.52 20.44 -10.14
N GLN A 76 6.04 20.27 -11.37
CA GLN A 76 4.68 19.79 -11.62
C GLN A 76 4.49 18.35 -11.14
N PHE A 77 5.51 17.50 -11.28
CA PHE A 77 5.47 16.13 -10.76
C PHE A 77 5.26 16.10 -9.25
N PHE A 78 6.08 16.83 -8.48
CA PHE A 78 5.97 16.87 -7.02
C PHE A 78 4.66 17.50 -6.55
N ILE A 79 4.18 18.56 -7.22
CA ILE A 79 2.85 19.13 -6.93
C ILE A 79 1.75 18.08 -7.15
N LYS A 80 1.80 17.31 -8.23
CA LYS A 80 0.82 16.23 -8.50
C LYS A 80 0.86 15.15 -7.43
N ARG A 81 2.05 14.77 -6.94
CA ARG A 81 2.20 13.80 -5.83
C ARG A 81 1.66 14.36 -4.53
N ALA A 82 1.99 15.60 -4.21
CA ALA A 82 1.51 16.30 -3.01
C ALA A 82 -0.03 16.39 -3.00
N LYS A 83 -0.65 16.80 -4.12
CA LYS A 83 -2.12 16.87 -4.26
C LYS A 83 -2.80 15.49 -4.18
N ALA A 84 -2.09 14.41 -4.53
CA ALA A 84 -2.64 13.06 -4.44
C ALA A 84 -2.60 12.49 -3.01
N ILE A 85 -1.64 12.90 -2.18
CA ILE A 85 -1.40 12.35 -0.83
C ILE A 85 -2.01 13.25 0.25
N TYR A 86 -1.61 14.52 0.28
CA TYR A 86 -1.75 15.37 1.47
C TYR A 86 -3.18 15.78 1.78
N PRO A 87 -4.06 16.15 0.82
CA PRO A 87 -5.41 16.57 1.17
C PRO A 87 -6.20 15.49 1.93
N MET A 88 -6.17 14.24 1.47
CA MET A 88 -6.83 13.13 2.17
C MET A 88 -6.10 12.77 3.47
N TYR A 89 -4.76 12.79 3.47
CA TYR A 89 -3.98 12.55 4.68
C TYR A 89 -4.32 13.55 5.78
N TRP A 90 -4.31 14.86 5.50
CA TRP A 90 -4.61 15.91 6.46
C TRP A 90 -6.05 15.88 6.96
N LEU A 91 -7.01 15.47 6.14
CA LEU A 91 -8.39 15.27 6.59
C LEU A 91 -8.47 14.16 7.65
N VAL A 92 -7.87 13.00 7.37
CA VAL A 92 -7.91 11.85 8.30
C VAL A 92 -7.06 12.11 9.54
N SER A 93 -5.82 12.57 9.36
CA SER A 93 -4.90 12.83 10.47
C SER A 93 -5.38 13.99 11.34
N GLY A 94 -5.97 15.04 10.75
CA GLY A 94 -6.59 16.13 11.49
C GLY A 94 -7.74 15.66 12.38
N LEU A 95 -8.62 14.79 11.87
CA LEU A 95 -9.68 14.17 12.68
C LEU A 95 -9.09 13.37 13.85
N ILE A 96 -8.07 12.54 13.60
CA ILE A 96 -7.40 11.75 14.65
C ILE A 96 -6.77 12.67 15.71
N ILE A 97 -6.11 13.75 15.29
CA ILE A 97 -5.51 14.74 16.20
C ILE A 97 -6.59 15.37 17.07
N ILE A 98 -7.73 15.81 16.51
CA ILE A 98 -8.82 16.41 17.27
C ILE A 98 -9.36 15.42 18.31
N LEU A 99 -9.58 14.17 17.91
CA LEU A 99 -10.05 13.11 18.82
C LEU A 99 -9.06 12.84 19.96
N LYS A 100 -7.76 12.80 19.67
CA LYS A 100 -6.72 12.58 20.69
C LYS A 100 -6.56 13.77 21.64
N ILE A 101 -6.61 15.01 21.13
CA ILE A 101 -6.58 16.21 21.97
C ILE A 101 -7.77 16.21 22.93
N TYR A 102 -8.97 15.85 22.44
CA TYR A 102 -10.16 15.76 23.28
C TYR A 102 -10.04 14.66 24.35
N SER A 103 -9.50 13.48 24.01
CA SER A 103 -9.35 12.38 24.97
C SER A 103 -8.24 12.59 26.00
N GLU A 104 -7.14 13.25 25.62
CA GLU A 104 -5.95 13.41 26.46
C GLU A 104 -5.89 14.76 27.18
N GLY A 105 -6.69 15.74 26.76
CA GLY A 105 -6.70 17.10 27.32
C GLY A 105 -5.42 17.91 27.03
N LYS A 106 -4.57 17.45 26.09
CA LYS A 106 -3.29 18.07 25.74
C LYS A 106 -3.20 18.30 24.24
N ILE A 107 -2.75 19.49 23.83
CA ILE A 107 -2.51 19.82 22.43
C ILE A 107 -1.31 19.03 21.88
N PHE A 108 -0.23 18.97 22.66
CA PHE A 108 0.97 18.19 22.34
C PHE A 108 1.00 16.91 23.17
N TYR A 109 0.50 15.83 22.58
CA TYR A 109 0.41 14.51 23.23
C TYR A 109 1.49 13.53 22.77
N GLY A 110 2.25 13.85 21.71
CA GLY A 110 3.28 12.95 21.18
C GLY A 110 4.40 12.69 22.20
N PRO A 111 4.95 11.46 22.26
CA PRO A 111 5.94 11.07 23.27
C PRO A 111 7.35 11.63 23.05
N GLY A 112 7.69 12.08 21.84
CA GLY A 112 9.03 12.56 21.49
C GLY A 112 9.18 14.09 21.42
N PRO A 113 10.36 14.58 21.01
CA PRO A 113 10.65 16.01 20.88
C PRO A 113 9.69 16.68 19.89
N GLN A 114 8.88 17.63 20.35
CA GLN A 114 7.80 18.23 19.56
C GLN A 114 8.30 18.99 18.32
N LEU A 115 9.44 19.68 18.45
CA LEU A 115 10.07 20.43 17.34
C LEU A 115 10.43 19.55 16.15
N LEU A 116 10.63 18.24 16.37
CA LEU A 116 10.97 17.29 15.33
C LEU A 116 9.75 16.46 14.90
N THR A 117 9.01 15.94 15.88
CA THR A 117 7.91 15.00 15.64
C THR A 117 6.66 15.65 15.05
N VAL A 118 6.37 16.92 15.35
CA VAL A 118 5.21 17.64 14.77
C VAL A 118 5.40 17.89 13.27
N PRO A 119 6.53 18.45 12.79
CA PRO A 119 6.78 18.56 11.34
C PRO A 119 6.74 17.20 10.63
N MET A 120 7.30 16.15 11.23
CA MET A 120 7.26 14.79 10.67
C MET A 120 5.82 14.26 10.59
N ALA A 121 4.98 14.57 11.57
CA ALA A 121 3.56 14.23 11.55
C ALA A 121 2.82 14.98 10.44
N ILE A 122 3.03 16.28 10.28
CA ILE A 122 2.40 17.08 9.20
C ILE A 122 2.83 16.57 7.81
N ALA A 123 4.09 16.15 7.68
CA ALA A 123 4.66 15.59 6.45
C ALA A 123 4.28 14.12 6.19
N GLY A 124 3.60 13.44 7.11
CA GLY A 124 3.28 12.01 6.97
C GLY A 124 4.47 11.06 7.10
N LEU A 125 5.57 11.51 7.73
CA LEU A 125 6.81 10.76 7.93
C LEU A 125 6.94 10.17 9.34
N SER A 126 6.12 10.62 10.29
CA SER A 126 6.18 10.21 11.70
C SER A 126 6.10 8.68 11.88
N GLY A 127 5.14 8.01 11.21
CA GLY A 127 4.99 6.56 11.30
C GLY A 127 6.16 5.77 10.71
N TYR A 128 6.86 6.31 9.69
CA TYR A 128 8.01 5.63 9.11
C TYR A 128 9.24 5.70 10.02
N PHE A 129 9.52 6.86 10.63
CA PHE A 129 10.69 7.07 11.48
C PHE A 129 10.48 6.72 12.95
N GLN A 130 9.38 6.06 13.29
CA GLN A 130 9.06 5.68 14.65
C GLN A 130 10.13 4.77 15.30
N TYR A 131 10.85 3.98 14.49
CA TYR A 131 11.97 3.15 14.95
C TYR A 131 13.19 3.97 15.43
N LEU A 132 13.28 5.26 15.09
CA LEU A 132 14.33 6.17 15.57
C LEU A 132 13.82 7.07 16.69
N ILE A 133 12.65 7.67 16.49
CA ILE A 133 12.12 8.71 17.37
C ILE A 133 10.63 8.43 17.59
N PRO A 134 10.20 8.15 18.84
CA PRO A 134 8.79 8.02 19.17
C PRO A 134 8.02 9.28 18.79
N GLY A 135 7.02 9.15 17.91
CA GLY A 135 6.30 10.29 17.33
C GLY A 135 4.79 10.14 17.41
N TYR A 136 4.10 10.94 16.61
CA TYR A 136 2.64 10.86 16.48
C TYR A 136 2.26 9.67 15.60
N GLU A 137 1.58 8.68 16.19
CA GLU A 137 0.87 7.63 15.45
C GLU A 137 -0.49 8.15 15.01
N LEU A 138 -0.56 8.57 13.74
CA LEU A 138 -1.77 9.13 13.12
C LEU A 138 -2.43 8.09 12.21
N CYS A 139 -2.16 8.14 10.91
CA CYS A 139 -2.73 7.24 9.91
C CYS A 139 -1.73 6.97 8.79
N GLY A 140 -1.98 5.90 8.03
CA GLY A 140 -1.14 5.47 6.91
C GLY A 140 0.10 4.68 7.31
N ASP A 141 0.28 4.41 8.60
CA ASP A 141 1.36 3.62 9.18
C ASP A 141 2.75 4.02 8.63
N TRP A 142 3.71 3.10 8.71
CA TRP A 142 5.05 3.29 8.15
C TRP A 142 5.05 3.36 6.60
N PHE A 143 4.06 2.75 5.94
CA PHE A 143 3.95 2.72 4.47
C PHE A 143 3.85 4.13 3.88
N LEU A 144 3.06 5.03 4.49
CA LEU A 144 2.88 6.38 3.99
C LEU A 144 4.21 7.14 3.91
N GLY A 145 5.02 7.06 4.95
CA GLY A 145 6.33 7.72 4.95
C GLY A 145 7.28 7.07 3.93
N ALA A 146 7.30 5.74 3.84
CA ALA A 146 8.10 5.02 2.84
C ALA A 146 7.74 5.43 1.39
N ILE A 147 6.44 5.51 1.05
CA ILE A 147 6.03 5.88 -0.31
C ILE A 147 6.33 7.35 -0.64
N ILE A 148 6.25 8.26 0.35
CA ILE A 148 6.67 9.66 0.18
C ILE A 148 8.16 9.72 -0.17
N LEU A 149 9.01 9.01 0.58
CA LEU A 149 10.46 8.94 0.32
C LEU A 149 10.75 8.32 -1.06
N ILE A 150 10.05 7.26 -1.46
CA ILE A 150 10.18 6.67 -2.81
C ILE A 150 9.78 7.68 -3.89
N TYR A 151 8.75 8.49 -3.69
CA TYR A 151 8.37 9.53 -4.65
C TYR A 151 9.43 10.62 -4.82
N LEU A 152 10.24 10.91 -3.79
CA LEU A 152 11.41 11.78 -3.91
C LEU A 152 12.49 11.14 -4.80
N LEU A 153 12.69 9.83 -4.69
CA LEU A 153 13.66 9.07 -5.50
C LEU A 153 13.16 8.79 -6.93
N TYR A 154 11.85 8.83 -7.16
CA TYR A 154 11.21 8.40 -8.40
C TYR A 154 11.82 9.02 -9.68
N PRO A 155 12.14 10.33 -9.77
CA PRO A 155 12.74 10.90 -10.97
C PRO A 155 14.00 10.18 -11.43
N MET A 156 14.90 9.86 -10.49
CA MET A 156 16.12 9.11 -10.76
C MET A 156 15.81 7.68 -11.18
N VAL A 157 14.92 7.00 -10.45
CA VAL A 157 14.51 5.62 -10.71
C VAL A 157 13.85 5.48 -12.09
N ALA A 158 12.96 6.39 -12.47
CA ALA A 158 12.31 6.42 -13.78
C ALA A 158 13.31 6.66 -14.92
N GLY A 159 14.27 7.57 -14.71
CA GLY A 159 15.38 7.79 -15.64
C GLY A 159 16.22 6.53 -15.87
N MET A 160 16.62 5.86 -14.78
CA MET A 160 17.37 4.61 -14.85
C MET A 160 16.55 3.47 -15.49
N MET A 161 15.26 3.35 -15.17
CA MET A 161 14.37 2.35 -15.78
C MET A 161 14.28 2.52 -17.30
N LYS A 162 14.31 3.76 -17.79
CA LYS A 162 14.31 4.04 -19.23
C LYS A 162 15.67 3.77 -19.90
N TRP A 163 16.76 4.16 -19.26
CA TRP A 163 18.09 4.12 -19.86
C TRP A 163 18.79 2.75 -19.74
N LYS A 164 18.73 2.15 -18.54
CA LYS A 164 19.42 0.90 -18.18
C LYS A 164 18.53 0.05 -17.25
N PRO A 165 17.35 -0.44 -17.71
CA PRO A 165 16.41 -1.19 -16.88
C PRO A 165 17.03 -2.41 -16.20
N LYS A 166 17.88 -3.15 -16.93
CA LYS A 166 18.58 -4.34 -16.40
C LYS A 166 19.52 -3.98 -15.25
N ALA A 167 20.29 -2.90 -15.39
CA ALA A 167 21.21 -2.45 -14.33
C ALA A 167 20.44 -1.99 -13.09
N LEU A 168 19.36 -1.23 -13.27
CA LEU A 168 18.48 -0.83 -12.16
C LEU A 168 17.93 -2.05 -11.41
N LEU A 169 17.39 -3.03 -12.14
CA LEU A 169 16.88 -4.27 -11.54
C LEU A 169 17.97 -5.02 -10.78
N THR A 170 19.15 -5.21 -11.37
CA THR A 170 20.26 -5.90 -10.72
C THR A 170 20.68 -5.20 -9.44
N ILE A 171 20.86 -3.88 -9.47
CA ILE A 171 21.29 -3.09 -8.31
C ILE A 171 20.24 -3.16 -7.19
N VAL A 172 18.97 -2.90 -7.52
CA VAL A 172 17.91 -2.88 -6.50
C VAL A 172 17.65 -4.28 -5.94
N THR A 173 17.77 -5.33 -6.75
CA THR A 173 17.69 -6.73 -6.28
C THR A 173 18.86 -7.08 -5.37
N ALA A 174 20.09 -6.71 -5.72
CA ALA A 174 21.27 -6.97 -4.90
C ALA A 174 21.16 -6.27 -3.54
N LEU A 175 20.74 -5.01 -3.52
CA LEU A 175 20.52 -4.25 -2.29
C LEU A 175 19.38 -4.85 -1.44
N PHE A 176 18.29 -5.28 -2.07
CA PHE A 176 17.18 -5.95 -1.38
C PHE A 176 17.63 -7.27 -0.72
N LEU A 177 18.38 -8.11 -1.44
CA LEU A 177 18.93 -9.33 -0.87
C LEU A 177 19.89 -9.01 0.28
N TRP A 178 20.75 -8.01 0.11
CA TRP A 178 21.65 -7.57 1.17
C TRP A 178 20.88 -7.14 2.43
N VAL A 179 19.86 -6.29 2.31
CA VAL A 179 18.99 -5.91 3.45
C VAL A 179 18.27 -7.11 4.06
N SER A 180 17.93 -8.11 3.27
CA SER A 180 17.20 -9.29 3.75
C SER A 180 18.08 -10.26 4.54
N PHE A 181 19.38 -10.36 4.19
CA PHE A 181 20.31 -11.30 4.83
C PHE A 181 21.23 -10.69 5.87
N PHE A 182 21.41 -9.37 5.86
CA PHE A 182 22.31 -8.67 6.76
C PHE A 182 21.52 -7.71 7.66
N ASP A 183 21.54 -7.98 8.97
CA ASP A 183 20.84 -7.20 9.98
C ASP A 183 21.69 -6.00 10.43
N ILE A 184 21.81 -5.01 9.55
CA ILE A 184 22.65 -3.81 9.76
C ILE A 184 21.78 -2.58 10.09
N PHE A 185 20.48 -2.63 9.79
CA PHE A 185 19.57 -1.51 9.94
C PHE A 185 18.69 -1.69 11.18
N LEU A 186 18.41 -0.60 11.90
CA LEU A 186 17.48 -0.60 13.04
C LEU A 186 16.02 -0.88 12.66
N ILE A 187 15.67 -0.74 11.38
CA ILE A 187 14.32 -0.96 10.86
C ILE A 187 14.19 -2.39 10.32
N GLU A 188 13.06 -3.04 10.62
CA GLU A 188 12.73 -4.36 10.09
C GLU A 188 12.93 -4.44 8.56
N PRO A 189 13.53 -5.54 8.03
CA PRO A 189 13.85 -5.66 6.60
C PRO A 189 12.67 -5.40 5.67
N GLN A 190 11.47 -5.83 6.06
CA GLN A 190 10.21 -5.64 5.32
C GLN A 190 9.73 -4.18 5.25
N ARG A 191 10.11 -3.34 6.22
CA ARG A 191 9.75 -1.90 6.26
C ARG A 191 10.87 -1.01 5.71
N ASN A 192 12.06 -1.57 5.46
CA ASN A 192 13.20 -0.83 4.96
C ASN A 192 12.91 -0.20 3.58
N LEU A 193 13.36 1.04 3.36
CA LEU A 193 13.14 1.78 2.12
C LEU A 193 13.66 1.05 0.88
N ILE A 194 14.79 0.33 1.00
CA ILE A 194 15.38 -0.44 -0.11
C ILE A 194 14.44 -1.58 -0.52
N THR A 195 13.89 -2.30 0.45
CA THR A 195 12.91 -3.37 0.24
C THR A 195 11.63 -2.83 -0.41
N CYS A 196 11.12 -1.71 0.09
CA CYS A 196 9.96 -1.03 -0.49
C CYS A 196 10.23 -0.57 -1.94
N LEU A 197 11.42 -0.02 -2.20
CA LEU A 197 11.87 0.40 -3.52
C LEU A 197 12.00 -0.80 -4.48
N PHE A 198 12.44 -1.96 -4.01
CA PHE A 198 12.47 -3.18 -4.81
C PHE A 198 11.07 -3.55 -5.31
N SER A 199 10.09 -3.70 -4.42
CA SER A 199 8.69 -3.94 -4.82
C SER A 199 8.18 -2.89 -5.81
N PHE A 200 8.48 -1.61 -5.56
CA PHE A 200 8.10 -0.52 -6.45
C PHE A 200 8.71 -0.65 -7.86
N VAL A 201 10.01 -0.90 -7.96
CA VAL A 201 10.75 -1.05 -9.23
C VAL A 201 10.30 -2.29 -10.00
N ILE A 202 10.02 -3.40 -9.31
CA ILE A 202 9.43 -4.60 -9.94
C ILE A 202 8.09 -4.23 -10.58
N GLY A 203 7.22 -3.48 -9.89
CA GLY A 203 5.96 -3.01 -10.47
C GLY A 203 6.15 -2.20 -11.76
N MET A 204 7.12 -1.27 -11.77
CA MET A 204 7.51 -0.51 -12.98
C MET A 204 8.00 -1.44 -14.11
N PHE A 205 8.80 -2.45 -13.76
CA PHE A 205 9.34 -3.41 -14.73
C PHE A 205 8.25 -4.30 -15.34
N MET A 206 7.34 -4.82 -14.50
CA MET A 206 6.24 -5.68 -14.94
C MET A 206 5.32 -4.94 -15.93
N ILE A 207 4.97 -3.68 -15.64
CA ILE A 207 4.08 -2.92 -16.52
C ILE A 207 4.76 -2.45 -17.81
N SER A 208 6.07 -2.22 -17.79
CA SER A 208 6.86 -1.91 -18.98
C SER A 208 7.08 -3.15 -19.86
N ASN A 209 6.99 -4.35 -19.29
CA ASN A 209 7.16 -5.63 -19.98
C ASN A 209 5.85 -6.45 -19.95
N LYS A 210 4.76 -5.89 -20.50
CA LYS A 210 3.46 -6.57 -20.55
C LYS A 210 3.47 -7.95 -21.21
N SER A 211 4.46 -8.27 -22.04
CA SER A 211 4.65 -9.61 -22.60
C SER A 211 4.90 -10.66 -21.50
N LEU A 212 5.62 -10.30 -20.44
CA LEU A 212 5.84 -11.17 -19.27
C LEU A 212 4.53 -11.41 -18.52
N LEU A 213 3.75 -10.35 -18.28
CA LEU A 213 2.44 -10.45 -17.62
C LEU A 213 1.44 -11.31 -18.39
N ASN A 214 1.56 -11.37 -19.72
CA ASN A 214 0.68 -12.15 -20.58
C ASN A 214 1.22 -13.54 -20.96
N ASN A 215 2.40 -13.90 -20.46
CA ASN A 215 3.02 -15.19 -20.76
C ASN A 215 2.35 -16.32 -19.95
N ASN A 216 1.81 -17.32 -20.64
CA ASN A 216 1.13 -18.47 -20.01
C ASN A 216 2.07 -19.32 -19.15
N PHE A 217 3.32 -19.52 -19.57
CA PHE A 217 4.30 -20.23 -18.76
C PHE A 217 4.54 -19.51 -17.43
N PHE A 218 4.70 -18.18 -17.50
CA PHE A 218 4.88 -17.38 -16.30
C PHE A 218 3.65 -17.43 -15.38
N LEU A 219 2.43 -17.42 -15.95
CA LEU A 219 1.19 -17.59 -15.18
C LEU A 219 1.13 -18.96 -14.47
N ILE A 220 1.53 -20.05 -15.14
CA ILE A 220 1.57 -21.40 -14.56
C ILE A 220 2.58 -21.44 -13.41
N VAL A 221 3.79 -20.93 -13.62
CA VAL A 221 4.82 -20.83 -12.58
C VAL A 221 4.31 -20.01 -11.38
N SER A 222 3.64 -18.88 -11.64
CA SER A 222 3.00 -18.10 -10.58
C SER A 222 1.97 -18.91 -9.81
N GLY A 223 1.09 -19.64 -10.49
CA GLY A 223 0.07 -20.47 -9.87
C GLY A 223 0.66 -21.56 -8.98
N VAL A 224 1.69 -22.26 -9.45
CA VAL A 224 2.41 -23.27 -8.67
C VAL A 224 3.06 -22.62 -7.45
N PHE A 225 3.84 -21.55 -7.62
CA PHE A 225 4.54 -20.91 -6.51
C PHE A 225 3.59 -20.35 -5.45
N THR A 226 2.53 -19.65 -5.86
CA THR A 226 1.46 -19.16 -4.97
C THR A 226 0.78 -20.29 -4.22
N THR A 227 0.50 -21.42 -4.87
CA THR A 227 -0.10 -22.59 -4.21
C THR A 227 0.83 -23.17 -3.15
N LEU A 228 2.14 -23.29 -3.46
CA LEU A 228 3.14 -23.79 -2.52
C LEU A 228 3.20 -22.97 -1.22
N GLN A 229 2.92 -21.66 -1.26
CA GLN A 229 2.91 -20.80 -0.08
C GLN A 229 1.92 -21.24 1.01
N PHE A 230 0.87 -21.99 0.65
CA PHE A 230 -0.15 -22.45 1.59
C PHE A 230 0.14 -23.85 2.15
N PHE A 231 0.81 -24.71 1.38
CA PHE A 231 0.95 -26.12 1.71
C PHE A 231 2.37 -26.52 2.14
N VAL A 232 3.40 -25.81 1.68
CA VAL A 232 4.80 -26.15 1.93
C VAL A 232 5.47 -25.04 2.73
N HIS A 233 6.20 -25.39 3.79
CA HIS A 233 7.04 -24.42 4.52
C HIS A 233 8.35 -24.25 3.76
N ILE A 234 8.63 -23.02 3.32
CA ILE A 234 9.83 -22.66 2.57
C ILE A 234 10.88 -22.21 3.58
N ASN A 235 11.90 -23.04 3.79
CA ASN A 235 13.01 -22.72 4.70
C ASN A 235 13.96 -21.70 4.06
N PHE A 236 13.53 -20.45 3.98
CA PHE A 236 14.29 -19.33 3.43
C PHE A 236 13.91 -18.04 4.14
N ASN A 237 14.63 -16.94 3.87
CA ASN A 237 14.34 -15.65 4.49
C ASN A 237 12.91 -15.19 4.17
N SER A 238 12.10 -14.92 5.21
CA SER A 238 10.68 -14.60 5.08
C SER A 238 10.43 -13.35 4.25
N ASN A 239 11.24 -12.29 4.43
CA ASN A 239 11.13 -11.07 3.62
C ASN A 239 11.29 -11.39 2.13
N VAL A 240 12.25 -12.25 1.77
CA VAL A 240 12.42 -12.69 0.39
C VAL A 240 11.22 -13.50 -0.10
N VAL A 241 10.79 -14.50 0.66
CA VAL A 241 9.66 -15.37 0.28
C VAL A 241 8.38 -14.56 0.04
N THR A 242 8.03 -13.63 0.95
CA THR A 242 6.84 -12.80 0.82
C THR A 242 6.90 -11.84 -0.38
N HIS A 243 8.09 -11.33 -0.73
CA HIS A 243 8.26 -10.49 -1.92
C HIS A 243 8.06 -11.28 -3.22
N PHE A 244 8.66 -12.47 -3.33
CA PHE A 244 8.40 -13.34 -4.47
C PHE A 244 6.92 -13.75 -4.55
N PHE A 245 6.30 -14.03 -3.41
CA PHE A 245 4.87 -14.31 -3.36
C PHE A 245 4.03 -13.14 -3.89
N ALA A 246 4.38 -11.90 -3.55
CA ALA A 246 3.74 -10.71 -4.12
C ALA A 246 3.96 -10.61 -5.64
N ILE A 247 5.16 -10.90 -6.15
CA ILE A 247 5.47 -10.89 -7.60
C ILE A 247 4.56 -11.86 -8.37
N PHE A 248 4.49 -13.11 -7.91
CA PHE A 248 3.69 -14.14 -8.58
C PHE A 248 2.18 -13.89 -8.42
N THR A 249 1.75 -13.44 -7.24
CA THR A 249 0.36 -13.06 -7.00
C THR A 249 -0.07 -11.86 -7.86
N PHE A 250 0.81 -10.88 -8.07
CA PHE A 250 0.56 -9.75 -8.96
C PHE A 250 0.23 -10.23 -10.38
N VAL A 251 0.96 -11.23 -10.92
CA VAL A 251 0.71 -11.80 -12.25
C VAL A 251 -0.66 -12.45 -12.32
N ILE A 252 -0.99 -13.28 -11.32
CA ILE A 252 -2.27 -13.99 -11.26
C ILE A 252 -3.41 -12.98 -11.23
N ILE A 253 -3.38 -12.02 -10.32
CA ILE A 253 -4.45 -11.02 -10.17
C ILE A 253 -4.51 -10.10 -11.39
N TYR A 254 -3.37 -9.70 -11.98
CA TYR A 254 -3.36 -8.90 -13.20
C TYR A 254 -4.10 -9.60 -14.34
N ARG A 255 -3.84 -10.90 -14.53
CA ARG A 255 -4.48 -11.73 -15.55
C ARG A 255 -5.96 -11.97 -15.26
N LEU A 256 -6.30 -12.27 -14.01
CA LEU A 256 -7.69 -12.40 -13.57
C LEU A 256 -8.47 -11.12 -13.77
N GLY A 257 -7.88 -9.95 -13.52
CA GLY A 257 -8.54 -8.66 -13.70
C GLY A 257 -8.98 -8.43 -15.13
N ASN A 258 -8.20 -8.88 -16.12
CA ASN A 258 -8.59 -8.79 -17.53
C ASN A 258 -9.80 -9.70 -17.87
N TRP A 259 -10.00 -10.79 -17.13
CA TRP A 259 -11.13 -11.71 -17.33
C TRP A 259 -12.37 -11.30 -16.52
N VAL A 260 -12.21 -11.06 -15.22
CA VAL A 260 -13.30 -10.74 -14.26
C VAL A 260 -14.01 -9.44 -14.60
N THR A 261 -13.28 -8.44 -15.10
CA THR A 261 -13.85 -7.14 -15.50
C THR A 261 -14.55 -7.17 -16.87
N SER A 262 -14.79 -8.36 -17.44
CA SER A 262 -15.66 -8.50 -18.61
C SER A 262 -17.11 -8.17 -18.26
N ASP A 263 -17.51 -8.42 -17.00
CA ASP A 263 -18.80 -7.99 -16.45
C ASP A 263 -18.75 -6.51 -16.03
N SER A 264 -19.72 -5.73 -16.51
CA SER A 264 -19.76 -4.27 -16.29
C SER A 264 -20.12 -3.85 -14.85
N VAL A 265 -20.85 -4.68 -14.10
CA VAL A 265 -21.21 -4.40 -12.70
C VAL A 265 -20.01 -4.67 -11.82
N ILE A 266 -19.33 -5.79 -12.04
CA ILE A 266 -18.11 -6.16 -11.32
C ILE A 266 -16.99 -5.14 -11.58
N ASP A 267 -16.80 -4.73 -12.84
CA ASP A 267 -15.83 -3.69 -13.22
C ASP A 267 -16.09 -2.37 -12.48
N LYS A 268 -17.33 -1.88 -12.46
CA LYS A 268 -17.70 -0.66 -11.71
C LYS A 268 -17.40 -0.78 -10.22
N GLY A 269 -17.69 -1.93 -9.61
CA GLY A 269 -17.38 -2.20 -8.21
C GLY A 269 -15.87 -2.17 -7.92
N ILE A 270 -15.08 -2.86 -8.74
CA ILE A 270 -13.62 -2.87 -8.63
C ILE A 270 -13.05 -1.47 -8.80
N THR A 271 -13.44 -0.75 -9.87
CA THR A 271 -12.98 0.62 -10.13
C THR A 271 -13.38 1.59 -9.01
N PHE A 272 -14.54 1.37 -8.38
CA PHE A 272 -14.97 2.15 -7.23
C PHE A 272 -14.04 1.94 -6.03
N ILE A 273 -13.85 0.68 -5.59
CA ILE A 273 -12.97 0.33 -4.45
C ILE A 273 -11.53 0.77 -4.73
N ALA A 274 -11.01 0.47 -5.92
CA ALA A 274 -9.68 0.91 -6.36
C ALA A 274 -9.53 2.44 -6.33
N GLY A 275 -10.61 3.19 -6.59
CA GLY A 275 -10.60 4.64 -6.53
C GLY A 275 -10.57 5.21 -5.11
N ILE A 276 -11.07 4.49 -4.11
CA ILE A 276 -11.06 4.89 -2.69
C ILE A 276 -10.02 4.14 -1.86
N SER A 277 -9.14 3.36 -2.48
CA SER A 277 -8.18 2.50 -1.78
C SER A 277 -7.24 3.26 -0.85
N TYR A 278 -6.79 4.46 -1.24
CA TYR A 278 -5.89 5.27 -0.43
C TYR A 278 -6.57 5.80 0.85
N PRO A 279 -7.75 6.44 0.81
CA PRO A 279 -8.43 6.80 2.05
C PRO A 279 -8.91 5.60 2.87
N MET A 280 -9.20 4.43 2.26
CA MET A 280 -9.40 3.19 3.03
C MET A 280 -8.13 2.82 3.81
N PHE A 281 -6.97 2.87 3.17
CA PHE A 281 -5.67 2.61 3.81
C PHE A 281 -5.39 3.57 4.98
N LEU A 282 -5.77 4.84 4.87
CA LEU A 282 -5.62 5.81 5.96
C LEU A 282 -6.58 5.54 7.14
N LEU A 283 -7.83 5.17 6.86
CA LEU A 283 -8.87 5.05 7.89
C LEU A 283 -8.84 3.71 8.64
N GLN A 284 -8.37 2.65 7.99
CA GLN A 284 -8.58 1.28 8.44
C GLN A 284 -8.11 1.03 9.88
N HIS A 285 -6.86 1.34 10.21
CA HIS A 285 -6.29 1.02 11.52
C HIS A 285 -6.99 1.80 12.64
N ALA A 286 -7.24 3.10 12.44
CA ALA A 286 -7.96 3.93 13.41
C ALA A 286 -9.41 3.44 13.63
N ALA A 287 -10.14 3.11 12.56
CA ALA A 287 -11.50 2.60 12.67
C ALA A 287 -11.55 1.23 13.37
N ILE A 288 -10.63 0.32 13.01
CA ILE A 288 -10.50 -1.01 13.63
C ILE A 288 -10.25 -0.87 15.13
N ILE A 289 -9.24 -0.10 15.54
CA ILE A 289 -8.90 0.06 16.97
C ILE A 289 -10.08 0.60 17.77
N GLN A 290 -10.80 1.60 17.26
CA GLN A 290 -11.91 2.20 18.00
C GLN A 290 -13.05 1.21 18.20
N VAL A 291 -13.36 0.40 17.19
CA VAL A 291 -14.43 -0.61 17.29
C VAL A 291 -13.98 -1.78 18.16
N THR A 292 -12.79 -2.35 17.94
CA THR A 292 -12.32 -3.51 18.72
C THR A 292 -12.02 -3.16 20.18
N ARG A 293 -11.71 -1.90 20.53
CA ARG A 293 -11.64 -1.50 21.95
C ARG A 293 -12.99 -1.50 22.65
N ARG A 294 -14.09 -1.27 21.92
CA ARG A 294 -15.45 -1.18 22.48
C ARG A 294 -16.23 -2.47 22.36
N TYR A 295 -16.04 -3.19 21.25
CA TYR A 295 -16.76 -4.39 20.86
C TYR A 295 -15.75 -5.42 20.32
N ASN A 296 -15.28 -6.32 21.19
CA ASN A 296 -14.34 -7.39 20.84
C ASN A 296 -14.86 -8.77 21.25
N PRO A 297 -15.81 -9.35 20.49
CA PRO A 297 -16.27 -10.70 20.78
C PRO A 297 -15.11 -11.70 20.60
N THR A 298 -15.10 -12.73 21.43
CA THR A 298 -14.14 -13.83 21.32
C THR A 298 -14.60 -14.91 20.35
N ASP A 299 -15.88 -14.91 19.96
CA ASP A 299 -16.42 -15.85 18.99
C ASP A 299 -16.24 -15.36 17.55
N ILE A 300 -16.02 -16.33 16.66
CA ILE A 300 -15.75 -16.09 15.24
C ILE A 300 -16.97 -15.46 14.56
N LYS A 301 -18.19 -15.91 14.87
CA LYS A 301 -19.40 -15.47 14.18
C LYS A 301 -19.63 -13.97 14.37
N ASN A 302 -19.64 -13.49 15.60
CA ASN A 302 -19.83 -12.08 15.91
C ASN A 302 -18.65 -11.24 15.43
N SER A 303 -17.42 -11.76 15.48
CA SER A 303 -16.25 -11.08 14.92
C SER A 303 -16.38 -10.87 13.41
N MET A 304 -16.87 -11.86 12.66
CA MET A 304 -17.10 -11.71 11.22
C MET A 304 -18.23 -10.71 10.90
N ILE A 305 -19.28 -10.65 11.72
CA ILE A 305 -20.34 -9.64 11.58
C ILE A 305 -19.75 -8.24 11.79
N ILE A 306 -18.93 -8.04 12.82
CA ILE A 306 -18.25 -6.77 13.08
C ILE A 306 -17.31 -6.42 11.93
N LEU A 307 -16.55 -7.37 11.40
CA LEU A 307 -15.67 -7.14 10.24
C LEU A 307 -16.46 -6.62 9.04
N LEU A 308 -17.59 -7.25 8.69
CA LEU A 308 -18.43 -6.81 7.57
C LEU A 308 -19.01 -5.40 7.79
N ALA A 309 -19.52 -5.12 8.99
CA ALA A 309 -20.02 -3.80 9.35
C ALA A 309 -18.91 -2.74 9.29
N LEU A 310 -17.72 -3.08 9.77
CA LEU A 310 -16.56 -2.19 9.78
C LEU A 310 -16.04 -1.92 8.37
N MET A 311 -15.99 -2.93 7.50
CA MET A 311 -15.65 -2.76 6.09
C MET A 311 -16.60 -1.77 5.42
N PHE A 312 -17.90 -1.87 5.68
CA PHE A 312 -18.90 -0.93 5.17
C PHE A 312 -18.65 0.50 5.66
N VAL A 313 -18.38 0.68 6.96
CA VAL A 313 -18.05 1.99 7.55
C VAL A 313 -16.77 2.57 6.93
N ILE A 314 -15.72 1.77 6.78
CA ILE A 314 -14.44 2.20 6.17
C ILE A 314 -14.65 2.61 4.72
N ILE A 315 -15.43 1.85 3.93
CA ILE A 315 -15.74 2.17 2.53
C ILE A 315 -16.49 3.51 2.42
N ILE A 316 -17.53 3.72 3.26
CA ILE A 316 -18.27 4.98 3.28
C ILE A 316 -17.37 6.14 3.70
N GLY A 317 -16.63 5.98 4.81
CA GLY A 317 -15.70 7.00 5.30
C GLY A 317 -14.65 7.36 4.25
N ALA A 318 -14.10 6.36 3.56
CA ALA A 318 -13.11 6.56 2.50
C ALA A 318 -13.70 7.30 1.30
N TRP A 319 -14.96 7.01 0.93
CA TRP A 319 -15.68 7.74 -0.09
C TRP A 319 -15.90 9.20 0.30
N ILE A 320 -16.33 9.48 1.54
CA ILE A 320 -16.53 10.84 2.07
C ILE A 320 -15.21 11.62 2.03
N VAL A 321 -14.12 11.06 2.58
CA VAL A 321 -12.79 11.67 2.60
C VAL A 321 -12.34 12.02 1.17
N ARG A 322 -12.52 11.10 0.22
CA ARG A 322 -12.18 11.35 -1.18
C ARG A 322 -13.01 12.49 -1.77
N ARG A 323 -14.32 12.53 -1.52
CA ARG A 323 -15.21 13.58 -2.03
C ARG A 323 -14.84 14.95 -1.48
N ILE A 324 -14.64 15.07 -0.17
CA ILE A 324 -14.22 16.32 0.48
C ILE A 324 -12.87 16.77 -0.09
N SER A 325 -11.90 15.86 -0.22
CA SER A 325 -10.60 16.17 -0.81
C SER A 325 -10.71 16.71 -2.23
N GLN A 326 -11.60 16.16 -3.07
CA GLN A 326 -11.83 16.65 -4.42
C GLN A 326 -12.41 18.06 -4.44
N LEU A 327 -13.36 18.36 -3.54
CA LEU A 327 -13.95 19.69 -3.40
C LEU A 327 -12.90 20.71 -2.97
N ILE A 328 -12.08 20.38 -1.96
CA ILE A 328 -10.98 21.23 -1.50
C ILE A 328 -10.02 21.54 -2.65
N LEU A 329 -9.60 20.51 -3.40
CA LEU A 329 -8.67 20.69 -4.51
C LEU A 329 -9.27 21.56 -5.64
N ALA A 330 -10.57 21.48 -5.90
CA ALA A 330 -11.24 22.29 -6.91
C ALA A 330 -11.20 23.79 -6.61
N LEU A 331 -11.13 24.18 -5.32
CA LEU A 331 -10.98 25.59 -4.91
C LEU A 331 -9.64 26.21 -5.33
N PHE A 332 -8.60 25.39 -5.49
CA PHE A 332 -7.23 25.83 -5.84
C PHE A 332 -6.89 25.71 -7.33
N VAL A 333 -7.88 25.41 -8.18
CA VAL A 333 -7.71 25.30 -9.65
C VAL A 333 -8.31 26.52 -10.37
N LYS A 334 -8.67 27.58 -9.62
CA LYS A 334 -9.05 28.87 -10.18
C LYS A 334 -7.86 29.62 -10.77
#